data_AF-A0A9D4K524-F1
#
_entry.id   AF-A0A9D4K524-F1
#
_cell.length_a   1.000
_cell.length_b   1.000
_cell.length_c   1.000
_cell.angle_alpha   90.00
_cell.angle_beta   90.00
_cell.angle_gamma   90.00
#
_symmetry.space_group_name_H-M   'P 1'
#
loop_
_entity.id
_entity.type
_entity.pdbx_description
1 polymer ?
#
loop_
_entity_poly.entity_id
_entity_poly.type
_entity_poly.pdbx_seq_one_letter_code
_entity_poly.pdbx_strand_id
1 'polypeptide(L)'
;MEQIESIYIDCGDEVVESLSFKEYSSAVKKGLSSKTRSYSVHETESELALIDIYVSSEGALAVKLIVRFNNDFTCNVCVHRKKIPRSHSLWECAPEVFHTSKDALDFLEKLDKFSVCCGNSEAGFQQLVPVGSGLTNNFSNDIVAYRKGNFGAQYQSTIISSACEMLTLRKEKCLKCKDYCYALTKRIKRLEDRKATPRRFSHSTLTFKHSNMTRDELCSKLKEQKIKLLTCQI
;
A
#
# COMPACT_ATOMS: atom_id res chain seq x y z
N MET A 1 -8.44 -11.06 40.05
CA MET A 1 -7.67 -9.86 40.42
C MET A 1 -6.23 -10.30 40.51
N GLU A 2 -5.49 -10.18 39.41
CA GLU A 2 -4.05 -10.49 39.40
C GLU A 2 -3.28 -9.18 39.56
N GLN A 3 -2.40 -9.16 40.56
CA GLN A 3 -1.53 -8.05 40.91
C GLN A 3 -0.49 -7.88 39.81
N ILE A 4 -0.34 -6.65 39.30
CA ILE A 4 0.78 -6.28 38.44
C ILE A 4 1.97 -6.07 39.37
N GLU A 5 2.94 -6.97 39.32
CA GLU A 5 4.25 -6.82 39.95
C GLU A 5 4.98 -5.63 39.32
N SER A 6 5.40 -4.69 40.15
CA SER A 6 6.23 -3.55 39.75
C SER A 6 7.63 -4.05 39.39
N ILE A 7 8.01 -3.89 38.11
CA ILE A 7 9.37 -4.17 37.64
C ILE A 7 10.22 -2.94 37.96
N TYR A 8 11.15 -3.09 38.91
CA TYR A 8 12.19 -2.11 39.20
C TYR A 8 13.34 -2.27 38.21
N ILE A 9 13.65 -1.22 37.47
CA ILE A 9 14.90 -1.11 36.71
C ILE A 9 15.78 -0.11 37.46
N ASP A 10 16.89 -0.62 37.99
CA ASP A 10 17.92 0.18 38.65
C ASP A 10 18.75 0.92 37.60
N CYS A 11 18.37 2.18 37.36
CA CYS A 11 19.16 3.16 36.64
C CYS A 11 19.31 4.36 37.58
N GLY A 12 20.55 4.67 37.97
CA GLY A 12 20.88 5.60 39.04
C GLY A 12 20.06 6.89 39.09
N ASP A 13 19.61 7.20 40.31
CA ASP A 13 19.24 8.51 40.85
C ASP A 13 18.26 9.40 40.06
N GLU A 14 17.36 8.83 39.27
CA GLU A 14 16.06 9.46 38.99
C GLU A 14 14.95 8.42 39.19
N VAL A 15 14.17 8.59 40.26
CA VAL A 15 12.92 7.85 40.45
C VAL A 15 11.98 8.25 39.32
N VAL A 16 11.98 7.50 38.22
CA VAL A 16 10.93 7.60 37.21
C VAL A 16 9.68 7.03 37.86
N GLU A 17 8.87 7.91 38.46
CA GLU A 17 7.52 7.56 38.88
C GLU A 17 6.84 6.84 37.71
N SER A 18 6.40 5.60 37.95
CA SER A 18 5.68 4.82 36.95
C SER A 18 4.37 5.56 36.64
N LEU A 19 4.37 6.36 35.59
CA LEU A 19 3.18 7.06 35.12
C LEU A 19 2.12 6.01 34.80
N SER A 20 0.92 6.18 35.34
CA SER A 20 -0.23 5.41 34.88
C SER A 20 -0.45 5.67 33.38
N PHE A 21 -1.03 4.71 32.66
CA PHE A 21 -1.29 4.88 31.23
C PHE A 21 -2.15 6.13 30.93
N LYS A 22 -3.03 6.50 31.86
CA LYS A 22 -3.87 7.71 31.78
C LYS A 22 -3.06 9.01 31.89
N GLU A 23 -2.03 9.04 32.74
CA GLU A 23 -1.13 10.19 32.85
C GLU A 23 -0.23 10.29 31.61
N TYR A 24 0.29 9.15 31.17
CA TYR A 24 1.04 9.02 29.93
C TYR A 24 0.25 9.53 28.72
N SER A 25 -0.96 9.04 28.51
CA SER A 25 -1.81 9.41 27.38
C SER A 25 -2.16 10.91 27.42
N SER A 26 -2.42 11.44 28.62
CA SER A 26 -2.70 12.86 28.84
C SER A 26 -1.50 13.74 28.50
N ALA A 27 -0.28 13.33 28.88
CA ALA A 27 0.94 14.03 28.54
C ALA A 27 1.21 14.03 27.02
N VAL A 28 1.06 12.88 26.35
CA VAL A 28 1.20 12.77 24.89
C VAL A 28 0.19 13.68 24.18
N LYS A 29 -1.09 13.65 24.57
CA LYS A 29 -2.14 14.51 24.00
C LYS A 29 -1.80 16.00 24.13
N LYS A 30 -1.34 16.43 25.30
CA LYS A 30 -0.94 17.83 25.54
C LYS A 30 0.20 18.26 24.60
N GLY A 31 1.17 17.37 24.39
CA GLY A 31 2.31 17.58 23.49
C GLY A 31 1.99 17.58 21.99
N LEU A 32 0.80 17.12 21.57
CA LEU A 32 0.41 17.12 20.15
C LEU A 32 0.13 18.51 19.58
N SER A 33 -0.22 19.48 20.44
CA SER A 33 -0.58 20.85 20.03
C SER A 33 0.52 21.59 19.26
N SER A 34 1.78 21.15 19.36
CA SER A 34 2.92 21.74 18.66
C SER A 34 3.33 21.00 17.38
N LYS A 35 2.58 19.98 16.95
CA LYS A 35 2.94 19.13 15.80
C LYS A 35 2.30 19.63 14.49
N THR A 36 2.97 19.36 13.36
CA THR A 36 2.54 19.82 12.03
C THR A 36 1.43 18.96 11.43
N ARG A 37 1.37 17.67 11.80
CA ARG A 37 0.29 16.78 11.37
C ARG A 37 -0.86 16.83 12.37
N SER A 38 -2.06 17.14 11.87
CA SER A 38 -3.29 17.05 12.65
C SER A 38 -3.76 15.62 12.80
N TYR A 39 -4.13 15.21 14.01
CA TYR A 39 -4.67 13.89 14.31
C TYR A 39 -6.03 14.01 15.00
N SER A 40 -6.96 13.14 14.65
CA SER A 40 -8.09 12.80 15.51
C SER A 40 -7.58 11.87 16.61
N VAL A 41 -7.82 12.23 17.87
CA VAL A 41 -7.38 11.46 19.03
C VAL A 41 -8.54 10.60 19.51
N HIS A 42 -8.29 9.30 19.65
CA HIS A 42 -9.21 8.34 20.26
C HIS A 42 -8.50 7.67 21.42
N GLU A 43 -9.14 7.67 22.58
CA GLU A 43 -8.56 7.11 23.81
C GLU A 43 -9.56 6.16 24.45
N THR A 44 -9.02 5.05 24.95
CA THR A 44 -9.72 4.07 25.78
C THR A 44 -8.86 3.79 27.02
N GLU A 45 -9.36 2.96 27.94
CA GLU A 45 -8.59 2.55 29.11
C GLU A 45 -7.29 1.79 28.75
N SER A 46 -7.25 1.15 27.58
CA SER A 46 -6.14 0.28 27.15
C SER A 46 -5.34 0.81 25.97
N GLU A 47 -5.76 1.89 25.32
CA GLU A 47 -5.17 2.35 24.06
C GLU A 47 -5.33 3.87 23.88
N LEU A 48 -4.28 4.51 23.34
CA LEU A 48 -4.31 5.84 22.75
C LEU A 48 -4.03 5.70 21.24
N ALA A 49 -5.02 6.01 20.42
CA ALA A 49 -4.95 5.99 18.97
C ALA A 49 -4.98 7.41 18.38
N LEU A 50 -3.97 7.72 17.57
CA LEU A 50 -3.86 8.96 16.80
C LEU A 50 -4.16 8.64 15.33
N ILE A 51 -5.23 9.23 14.79
CA ILE A 51 -5.78 8.91 13.48
C ILE A 51 -5.62 10.12 12.55
N ASP A 52 -4.85 9.96 11.49
CA ASP A 52 -4.80 10.89 10.35
C ASP A 52 -5.81 10.40 9.29
N ILE A 53 -6.61 11.31 8.75
CA ILE A 53 -7.76 11.03 7.88
C ILE A 53 -7.63 11.82 6.57
N TYR A 54 -7.93 11.18 5.44
CA TYR A 54 -8.22 11.88 4.19
C TYR A 54 -9.65 12.40 4.20
N VAL A 55 -9.81 13.67 3.84
CA VAL A 55 -11.12 14.21 3.44
C VAL A 55 -11.15 14.20 1.92
N SER A 56 -12.07 13.44 1.32
CA SER A 56 -12.28 13.51 -0.13
C SER A 56 -12.98 14.83 -0.51
N SER A 57 -12.90 15.21 -1.78
CA SER A 57 -13.67 16.33 -2.34
C SER A 57 -15.19 16.15 -2.20
N GLU A 58 -15.65 14.92 -2.01
CA GLU A 58 -17.06 14.55 -1.79
C GLU A 58 -17.40 14.42 -0.30
N GLY A 59 -16.49 14.78 0.60
CA GLY A 59 -16.68 14.71 2.06
C GLY A 59 -16.50 13.33 2.68
N ALA A 60 -16.16 12.30 1.90
CA ALA A 60 -15.92 10.97 2.43
C ALA A 60 -14.60 10.93 3.22
N LEU A 61 -14.68 10.45 4.47
CA LEU A 61 -13.53 10.30 5.37
C LEU A 61 -12.91 8.90 5.20
N ALA A 62 -11.60 8.85 4.99
CA ALA A 62 -10.87 7.59 4.92
C ALA A 62 -9.60 7.63 5.79
N VAL A 63 -9.39 6.60 6.61
CA VAL A 63 -8.22 6.53 7.48
C VAL A 63 -6.93 6.39 6.67
N LYS A 64 -6.01 7.32 6.89
CA LYS A 64 -4.71 7.40 6.22
C LYS A 64 -3.65 6.65 6.99
N LEU A 65 -3.48 7.03 8.24
CA LEU A 65 -2.45 6.56 9.15
C LEU A 65 -3.04 6.47 10.55
N ILE A 66 -2.68 5.42 11.26
CA ILE A 66 -3.01 5.24 12.67
C ILE A 66 -1.70 5.01 13.40
N VAL A 67 -1.46 5.76 14.46
CA VAL A 67 -0.43 5.46 15.47
C VAL A 67 -1.16 5.04 16.73
N ARG A 68 -0.81 3.88 17.27
CA ARG A 68 -1.45 3.34 18.47
C ARG A 68 -0.41 3.11 19.55
N PHE A 69 -0.62 3.68 20.71
CA PHE A 69 0.09 3.35 21.93
C PHE A 69 -0.83 2.51 22.81
N ASN A 70 -0.39 1.32 23.16
CA ASN A 70 -1.13 0.39 24.01
C ASN A 70 -0.77 0.63 25.49
N ASN A 71 -1.55 0.05 26.41
CA ASN A 71 -1.31 0.11 27.86
C ASN A 71 -0.02 -0.59 28.33
N ASP A 72 0.55 -1.47 27.50
CA ASP A 72 1.89 -2.04 27.66
C ASP A 72 3.00 -1.12 27.13
N PHE A 73 2.65 0.13 26.79
CA PHE A 73 3.51 1.15 26.20
C PHE A 73 4.12 0.75 24.84
N THR A 74 3.62 -0.29 24.19
CA THR A 74 4.03 -0.64 22.83
C THR A 74 3.37 0.28 21.81
N CYS A 75 4.10 0.57 20.73
CA CYS A 75 3.58 1.38 19.62
C CYS A 75 3.40 0.57 18.34
N ASN A 76 2.28 0.78 17.66
CA ASN A 76 1.99 0.23 16.34
C ASN A 76 1.61 1.34 15.37
N VAL A 77 2.24 1.34 14.19
CA VAL A 77 1.91 2.26 13.11
C VAL A 77 1.26 1.49 11.97
N CYS A 78 0.10 1.95 11.52
CA CYS A 78 -0.65 1.34 10.44
C CYS A 78 -0.96 2.38 9.35
N VAL A 79 -0.69 2.03 8.10
CA VAL A 79 -1.02 2.86 6.93
C VAL A 79 -1.97 2.08 6.03
N HIS A 80 -3.16 2.63 5.79
CA HIS A 80 -4.24 1.95 5.07
C HIS A 80 -4.52 0.53 5.57
N ARG A 81 -4.62 0.37 6.90
CA ARG A 81 -4.84 -0.90 7.60
C ARG A 81 -3.69 -1.92 7.49
N LYS A 82 -2.55 -1.57 6.90
CA LYS A 82 -1.34 -2.40 6.94
C LYS A 82 -0.38 -1.89 8.01
N LYS A 83 0.04 -2.79 8.89
CA LYS A 83 1.04 -2.50 9.93
C LYS A 83 2.42 -2.27 9.27
N ILE A 84 3.08 -1.20 9.66
CA ILE A 84 4.47 -0.90 9.28
C ILE A 84 5.38 -1.85 10.08
N PRO A 85 6.18 -2.69 9.42
CA PRO A 85 7.03 -3.65 10.11
C PRO A 85 8.14 -2.94 10.89
N ARG A 86 8.60 -3.54 12.00
CA ARG A 86 9.71 -3.00 12.81
C ARG A 86 11.03 -2.85 12.06
N SER A 87 11.21 -3.58 10.95
CA SER A 87 12.35 -3.44 10.05
C SER A 87 12.34 -2.18 9.18
N HIS A 88 11.27 -1.38 9.21
CA HIS A 88 11.15 -0.14 8.45
C HIS A 88 11.96 1.00 9.10
N SER A 89 12.55 1.89 8.30
CA SER A 89 13.42 2.98 8.76
C SER A 89 12.78 3.97 9.75
N LEU A 90 11.45 4.06 9.74
CA LEU A 90 10.66 4.74 10.77
C LEU A 90 11.06 4.30 12.19
N TRP A 91 11.33 3.02 12.39
CA TRP A 91 11.64 2.44 13.70
C TRP A 91 13.12 2.47 14.06
N GLU A 92 14.01 2.94 13.18
CA GLU A 92 15.43 3.10 13.50
C GLU A 92 15.58 3.98 14.76
N CYS A 93 16.29 3.48 15.77
CA CYS A 93 16.48 4.15 17.07
C CYS A 93 15.18 4.41 17.86
N ALA A 94 14.02 3.88 17.44
CA ALA A 94 12.80 3.93 18.24
C ALA A 94 12.82 2.76 19.25
N PRO A 95 12.42 2.99 20.52
CA PRO A 95 12.40 1.93 21.50
C PRO A 95 11.32 0.88 21.16
N GLU A 96 11.48 -0.32 21.71
CA GLU A 96 10.43 -1.34 21.63
C GLU A 96 9.21 -0.92 22.45
N VAL A 97 9.47 -0.32 23.61
CA VAL A 97 8.49 0.13 24.61
C VAL A 97 8.72 1.61 24.92
N PHE A 98 7.65 2.41 24.90
CA PHE A 98 7.69 3.87 25.06
C PHE A 98 7.36 4.25 26.50
N HIS A 99 8.31 4.02 27.41
CA HIS A 99 8.12 4.24 28.85
C HIS A 99 7.83 5.70 29.21
N THR A 100 8.30 6.66 28.42
CA THR A 100 8.06 8.08 28.67
C THR A 100 7.21 8.71 27.57
N SER A 101 6.43 9.72 27.95
CA SER A 101 5.68 10.53 26.98
C SER A 101 6.61 11.31 26.04
N LYS A 102 7.84 11.62 26.49
CA LYS A 102 8.89 12.22 25.68
C LYS A 102 9.29 11.31 24.52
N ASP A 103 9.55 10.02 24.78
CA ASP A 103 9.90 9.05 23.72
C ASP A 103 8.81 8.98 22.65
N ALA A 104 7.55 9.00 23.08
CA ALA A 104 6.41 8.99 22.17
C ALA A 104 6.35 10.27 21.33
N LEU A 105 6.55 11.43 21.94
CA LEU A 105 6.53 12.73 21.25
C LEU A 105 7.70 12.89 20.26
N ASP A 106 8.88 12.38 20.61
CA ASP A 106 10.07 12.37 19.74
C ASP A 106 9.85 11.42 18.55
N PHE A 107 9.25 10.26 18.78
CA PHE A 107 8.87 9.34 17.72
C PHE A 107 7.81 9.94 16.78
N LEU A 108 6.81 10.64 17.31
CA LEU A 108 5.81 11.34 16.51
C LEU A 108 6.45 12.47 15.68
N GLU A 109 7.47 13.16 16.22
CA GLU A 109 8.25 14.14 15.45
C GLU A 109 9.02 13.50 14.30
N LYS A 110 9.63 12.34 14.55
CA LYS A 110 10.29 11.56 13.50
C LYS A 110 9.29 11.16 12.41
N LEU A 111 8.10 10.73 12.79
CA LEU A 111 7.02 10.33 11.89
C LEU A 111 6.54 11.49 10.99
N ASP A 112 6.60 12.73 11.46
CA ASP A 112 6.24 13.91 10.65
C ASP A 112 7.15 14.10 9.43
N LYS A 113 8.37 13.55 9.45
CA LYS A 113 9.29 13.54 8.29
C LYS A 113 8.86 12.56 7.19
N PHE A 114 7.96 11.64 7.50
CA PHE A 114 7.48 10.63 6.56
C PHE A 114 6.17 11.04 5.91
N SER A 115 6.12 10.87 4.59
CA SER A 115 4.92 10.98 3.79
C SER A 115 4.35 9.59 3.48
N VAL A 116 3.02 9.50 3.42
CA VAL A 116 2.35 8.30 2.94
C VAL A 116 2.59 8.17 1.44
N CYS A 117 3.04 7.01 0.99
CA CYS A 117 3.28 6.75 -0.41
C CYS A 117 1.96 6.82 -1.19
N CYS A 118 1.90 7.74 -2.17
CA CYS A 118 0.72 7.93 -3.01
C CYS A 118 0.52 6.84 -4.07
N GLY A 119 1.46 5.89 -4.18
CA GLY A 119 1.43 4.81 -5.18
C GLY A 119 1.45 5.32 -6.61
N ASN A 120 0.72 4.65 -7.50
CA ASN A 120 0.55 5.06 -8.90
C ASN A 120 -0.92 5.38 -9.19
N SER A 121 -1.29 6.65 -8.98
CA SER A 121 -2.67 7.18 -9.10
C SER A 121 -2.98 7.81 -10.46
N GLU A 122 -2.04 7.80 -11.41
CA GLU A 122 -2.19 8.43 -12.72
C GLU A 122 -3.43 7.93 -13.48
N ALA A 123 -4.15 8.86 -14.12
CA ALA A 123 -5.46 8.62 -14.76
C ALA A 123 -5.46 7.48 -15.80
N GLY A 124 -4.31 7.19 -16.44
CA GLY A 124 -4.18 6.09 -17.40
C GLY A 124 -4.05 4.69 -16.76
N PHE A 125 -3.60 4.59 -15.51
CA PHE A 125 -3.36 3.29 -14.86
C PHE A 125 -4.63 2.62 -14.35
N GLN A 126 -5.67 3.41 -14.08
CA GLN A 126 -6.91 2.95 -13.47
C GLN A 126 -7.63 1.87 -14.30
N GLN A 127 -7.46 1.91 -15.62
CA GLN A 127 -8.05 0.96 -16.57
C GLN A 127 -7.26 -0.35 -16.69
N LEU A 128 -6.04 -0.43 -16.12
CA LEU A 128 -5.20 -1.62 -16.23
C LEU A 128 -5.60 -2.73 -15.26
N VAL A 129 -6.27 -2.37 -14.15
CA VAL A 129 -6.54 -3.30 -13.04
C VAL A 129 -7.92 -3.02 -12.43
N PRO A 130 -8.79 -4.04 -12.35
CA PRO A 130 -10.00 -3.95 -11.53
C PRO A 130 -9.66 -3.69 -10.05
N VAL A 131 -10.54 -3.00 -9.33
CA VAL A 131 -10.37 -2.73 -7.89
C VAL A 131 -10.23 -4.06 -7.14
N GLY A 132 -9.27 -4.14 -6.20
CA GLY A 132 -9.07 -5.34 -5.38
C GLY A 132 -8.39 -6.51 -6.09
N SER A 133 -8.06 -6.38 -7.38
CA SER A 133 -7.32 -7.41 -8.11
C SER A 133 -5.81 -7.23 -7.98
N GLY A 134 -5.12 -8.35 -7.79
CA GLY A 134 -3.66 -8.42 -7.85
C GLY A 134 -3.18 -8.45 -9.30
N LEU A 135 -2.17 -7.65 -9.63
CA LEU A 135 -1.39 -7.80 -10.83
C LEU A 135 -0.31 -8.85 -10.58
N THR A 136 -0.31 -9.93 -11.34
CA THR A 136 0.78 -10.91 -11.36
C THR A 136 1.81 -10.54 -12.41
N ASN A 137 3.04 -11.03 -12.24
CA ASN A 137 4.03 -10.97 -13.32
C ASN A 137 3.77 -12.14 -14.31
N ASN A 138 4.32 -12.08 -15.52
CA ASN A 138 4.09 -13.13 -16.53
C ASN A 138 4.82 -14.45 -16.24
N PHE A 139 5.71 -14.49 -15.26
CA PHE A 139 6.65 -15.58 -14.97
C PHE A 139 6.36 -16.30 -13.65
N SER A 140 5.54 -15.74 -12.78
CA SER A 140 5.09 -16.30 -11.51
C SER A 140 3.67 -15.83 -11.20
N ASN A 141 2.93 -16.66 -10.47
CA ASN A 141 1.59 -16.32 -9.98
C ASN A 141 1.62 -15.32 -8.80
N ASP A 142 2.79 -14.73 -8.50
CA ASP A 142 2.94 -13.82 -7.38
C ASP A 142 2.31 -12.47 -7.70
N ILE A 143 1.54 -11.95 -6.75
CA ILE A 143 0.94 -10.62 -6.84
C ILE A 143 2.05 -9.57 -6.63
N VAL A 144 2.40 -8.87 -7.70
CA VAL A 144 3.44 -7.81 -7.71
C VAL A 144 2.89 -6.41 -7.43
N ALA A 145 1.58 -6.20 -7.63
CA ALA A 145 0.90 -4.98 -7.27
C ALA A 145 -0.60 -5.21 -7.09
N TYR A 146 -1.32 -4.27 -6.51
CA TYR A 146 -2.76 -4.33 -6.38
C TYR A 146 -3.37 -2.94 -6.50
N ARG A 147 -4.58 -2.86 -7.04
CA ARG A 147 -5.35 -1.61 -7.03
C ARG A 147 -6.01 -1.45 -5.67
N LYS A 148 -5.67 -0.35 -5.00
CA LYS A 148 -6.23 0.02 -3.72
C LYS A 148 -7.73 0.35 -3.86
N GLY A 149 -8.50 0.03 -2.83
CA GLY A 149 -9.93 0.37 -2.77
C GLY A 149 -10.21 1.86 -2.64
N ASN A 150 -11.49 2.20 -2.49
CA ASN A 150 -11.95 3.59 -2.44
C ASN A 150 -11.57 4.27 -1.09
N PHE A 151 -10.37 4.87 -1.03
CA PHE A 151 -9.88 5.61 0.14
C PHE A 151 -9.84 7.13 -0.09
N GLY A 152 -10.78 7.67 -0.85
CA GLY A 152 -10.85 9.08 -1.27
C GLY A 152 -10.30 9.33 -2.68
N ALA A 153 -10.60 10.50 -3.27
CA ALA A 153 -10.40 10.81 -4.69
C ALA A 153 -8.97 10.58 -5.21
N GLN A 154 -7.95 10.97 -4.42
CA GLN A 154 -6.54 10.78 -4.80
C GLN A 154 -6.10 9.31 -4.78
N TYR A 155 -6.82 8.44 -4.06
CA TYR A 155 -6.46 7.04 -3.82
C TYR A 155 -7.42 6.01 -4.43
N GLN A 156 -8.58 6.43 -4.94
CA GLN A 156 -9.66 5.59 -5.49
C GLN A 156 -9.23 4.71 -6.68
N SER A 157 -8.04 4.94 -7.23
CA SER A 157 -7.51 4.14 -8.34
C SER A 157 -6.01 3.91 -8.29
N THR A 158 -5.41 4.07 -7.10
CA THR A 158 -3.97 3.93 -6.95
C THR A 158 -3.54 2.48 -7.05
N ILE A 159 -2.63 2.18 -7.97
CA ILE A 159 -1.92 0.90 -8.01
C ILE A 159 -0.72 0.97 -7.06
N ILE A 160 -0.68 0.06 -6.09
CA ILE A 160 0.36 -0.06 -5.08
C ILE A 160 1.18 -1.32 -5.36
N SER A 161 2.51 -1.19 -5.42
CA SER A 161 3.38 -2.37 -5.47
C SER A 161 3.19 -3.21 -4.21
N SER A 162 3.20 -4.54 -4.33
CA SER A 162 3.14 -5.43 -3.17
C SER A 162 4.32 -5.22 -2.21
N ALA A 163 5.46 -4.75 -2.73
CA ALA A 163 6.65 -4.38 -1.97
C ALA A 163 6.67 -2.90 -1.51
N CYS A 164 5.54 -2.18 -1.58
CA CYS A 164 5.49 -0.78 -1.16
C CYS A 164 5.84 -0.61 0.33
N GLU A 165 6.72 0.35 0.63
CA GLU A 165 7.13 0.72 1.99
C GLU A 165 6.02 1.44 2.79
N MET A 166 4.95 1.89 2.13
CA MET A 166 3.81 2.64 2.68
C MET A 166 4.13 4.01 3.24
N LEU A 167 5.17 4.14 4.06
CA LEU A 167 5.75 5.41 4.50
C LEU A 167 7.08 5.63 3.78
N THR A 168 7.36 6.86 3.41
CA THR A 168 8.61 7.20 2.72
C THR A 168 9.03 8.62 3.06
N LEU A 169 10.34 8.86 3.10
CA LEU A 169 10.91 10.21 3.23
C LEU A 169 10.73 11.04 1.95
N ARG A 170 10.30 10.40 0.85
CA ARG A 170 10.05 11.08 -0.43
C ARG A 170 8.67 11.73 -0.42
N LYS A 171 8.54 12.88 -1.08
CA LYS A 171 7.28 13.65 -1.07
C LYS A 171 6.09 12.93 -1.70
N GLU A 172 6.29 11.96 -2.59
CA GLU A 172 5.19 11.33 -3.34
C GLU A 172 5.24 9.80 -3.31
N LYS A 173 6.27 9.19 -3.92
CA LYS A 173 6.33 7.73 -4.14
C LYS A 173 7.59 7.11 -3.53
N CYS A 174 7.43 5.94 -2.90
CA CYS A 174 8.56 5.10 -2.53
C CYS A 174 9.24 4.53 -3.78
N LEU A 175 10.48 4.04 -3.64
CA LEU A 175 11.26 3.49 -4.76
C LEU A 175 10.52 2.35 -5.47
N LYS A 176 9.95 1.41 -4.71
CA LYS A 176 9.24 0.24 -5.25
C LYS A 176 8.04 0.65 -6.10
N CYS A 177 7.25 1.64 -5.66
CA CYS A 177 6.14 2.17 -6.44
C CYS A 177 6.62 2.97 -7.66
N LYS A 178 7.73 3.70 -7.57
CA LYS A 178 8.34 4.42 -8.69
C LYS A 178 8.83 3.45 -9.78
N ASP A 179 9.52 2.38 -9.41
CA ASP A 179 10.00 1.36 -10.35
C ASP A 179 8.81 0.65 -11.02
N TYR A 180 7.76 0.37 -10.24
CA TYR A 180 6.54 -0.21 -10.77
C TYR A 180 5.78 0.72 -11.72
N CYS A 181 5.82 2.04 -11.49
CA CYS A 181 5.26 3.05 -12.40
C CYS A 181 5.81 2.87 -13.81
N TYR A 182 7.13 2.72 -13.95
CA TYR A 182 7.77 2.50 -15.25
C TYR A 182 7.25 1.24 -15.95
N ALA A 183 7.03 0.16 -15.21
CA ALA A 183 6.45 -1.07 -15.74
C ALA A 183 4.99 -0.86 -16.22
N LEU A 184 4.19 -0.09 -15.48
CA LEU A 184 2.82 0.28 -15.86
C LEU A 184 2.81 1.14 -17.14
N THR A 185 3.68 2.15 -17.23
CA THR A 185 3.82 3.00 -18.43
C THR A 185 4.20 2.18 -19.65
N LYS A 186 5.16 1.25 -19.51
CA LYS A 186 5.55 0.34 -20.59
C LYS A 186 4.39 -0.57 -21.02
N ARG A 187 3.55 -1.01 -20.08
CA ARG A 187 2.35 -1.80 -20.37
C ARG A 187 1.30 -1.00 -21.13
N ILE A 188 1.03 0.26 -20.73
CA ILE A 188 0.14 1.17 -21.47
C ILE A 188 0.64 1.34 -22.89
N LYS A 189 1.90 1.72 -23.06
CA LYS A 189 2.48 1.95 -24.39
C LYS A 189 2.34 0.71 -25.29
N ARG A 190 2.61 -0.50 -24.78
CA ARG A 190 2.38 -1.74 -25.55
C ARG A 190 0.92 -1.95 -25.96
N LEU A 191 -0.04 -1.56 -25.11
CA LEU A 191 -1.46 -1.66 -25.43
C LEU A 191 -1.86 -0.62 -26.48
N GLU A 192 -1.31 0.58 -26.41
CA GLU A 192 -1.49 1.64 -27.40
C GLU A 192 -0.87 1.25 -28.75
N ASP A 193 0.38 0.76 -28.77
CA ASP A 193 1.07 0.28 -29.97
C ASP A 193 0.28 -0.86 -30.66
N ARG A 194 -0.33 -1.76 -29.87
CA ARG A 194 -1.21 -2.83 -30.38
C ARG A 194 -2.53 -2.31 -30.97
N LYS A 195 -3.03 -1.17 -30.48
CA LYS A 195 -4.23 -0.51 -31.03
C LYS A 195 -3.87 0.29 -32.29
N ALA A 196 -2.72 0.95 -32.30
CA ALA A 196 -2.24 1.78 -33.40
C ALA A 196 -1.72 0.97 -34.60
N THR A 197 -1.22 -0.25 -34.34
CA THR A 197 -0.84 -1.20 -35.38
C THR A 197 -1.97 -2.22 -35.54
N PRO A 198 -3.00 -1.98 -36.39
CA PRO A 198 -3.91 -3.05 -36.76
C PRO A 198 -3.04 -4.19 -37.26
N ARG A 199 -3.20 -5.38 -36.68
CA ARG A 199 -2.48 -6.58 -37.13
C ARG A 199 -2.74 -6.74 -38.62
N ARG A 200 -1.79 -6.27 -39.46
CA ARG A 200 -1.63 -6.86 -40.78
C ARG A 200 -1.18 -8.28 -40.48
N PHE A 201 -2.09 -9.23 -40.66
CA PHE A 201 -1.81 -10.64 -40.52
C PHE A 201 -0.62 -10.98 -41.44
N SER A 202 0.59 -10.96 -40.90
CA SER A 202 1.73 -11.63 -41.51
C SER A 202 1.51 -13.12 -41.26
N HIS A 203 1.13 -13.85 -42.29
CA HIS A 203 0.84 -15.29 -42.29
C HIS A 203 2.07 -16.18 -42.04
N SER A 204 3.11 -15.69 -41.38
CA SER A 204 4.31 -16.49 -41.12
C SER A 204 4.52 -16.71 -39.63
N THR A 205 4.37 -17.99 -39.24
CA THR A 205 4.98 -18.62 -38.06
C THR A 205 4.58 -18.10 -36.68
N LEU A 206 3.30 -18.24 -36.32
CA LEU A 206 2.90 -18.30 -34.90
C LEU A 206 2.09 -19.56 -34.65
N THR A 207 2.56 -20.39 -33.71
CA THR A 207 1.79 -21.43 -33.04
C THR A 207 0.55 -20.78 -32.41
N PHE A 208 -0.53 -20.74 -33.18
CA PHE A 208 -1.79 -20.10 -32.85
C PHE A 208 -2.49 -20.89 -31.74
N LYS A 209 -2.63 -20.30 -30.54
CA LYS A 209 -3.45 -20.92 -29.48
C LYS A 209 -4.92 -20.85 -29.88
N HIS A 210 -5.51 -22.02 -30.11
CA HIS A 210 -6.89 -22.21 -30.59
C HIS A 210 -7.99 -21.64 -29.69
N SER A 211 -7.67 -21.27 -28.44
CA SER A 211 -8.63 -20.80 -27.44
C SER A 211 -9.28 -19.44 -27.74
N ASN A 212 -8.70 -18.66 -28.66
CA ASN A 212 -9.16 -17.29 -28.93
C ASN A 212 -9.75 -17.13 -30.35
N MET A 213 -10.13 -18.24 -31.00
CA MET A 213 -10.68 -18.21 -32.35
C MET A 213 -12.17 -17.89 -32.32
N THR A 214 -12.58 -16.86 -33.04
CA THR A 214 -13.99 -16.55 -33.25
C THR A 214 -14.65 -17.56 -34.20
N ARG A 215 -15.98 -17.59 -34.24
CA ARG A 215 -16.74 -18.52 -35.10
C ARG A 215 -16.39 -18.36 -36.58
N ASP A 216 -16.23 -17.13 -37.05
CA ASP A 216 -15.96 -16.85 -38.47
C ASP A 216 -14.53 -17.25 -38.87
N GLU A 217 -13.57 -17.08 -37.95
CA GLU A 217 -12.19 -17.55 -38.12
C GLU A 217 -12.11 -19.09 -38.13
N LEU A 218 -12.89 -19.76 -37.28
CA LEU A 218 -13.02 -21.22 -37.31
C LEU A 218 -13.59 -21.71 -38.65
N CYS A 219 -14.66 -21.08 -39.13
CA CYS A 219 -15.28 -21.41 -40.42
C CYS A 219 -14.29 -21.22 -41.59
N SER A 220 -13.50 -20.16 -41.57
CA SER A 220 -12.51 -19.87 -42.61
C SER A 220 -11.36 -20.90 -42.60
N LYS A 221 -10.87 -21.25 -41.41
CA LYS A 221 -9.81 -22.26 -41.24
C LYS A 221 -10.27 -23.67 -41.64
N LEU A 222 -11.52 -24.03 -41.35
CA LEU A 222 -12.10 -25.29 -41.80
C LEU A 222 -12.23 -25.36 -43.33
N LYS A 223 -12.58 -24.25 -43.99
CA LYS A 223 -12.60 -24.17 -45.46
C LYS A 223 -11.20 -24.36 -46.05
N GLU A 224 -10.18 -23.69 -45.50
CA GLU A 224 -8.79 -23.87 -45.94
C GLU A 224 -8.29 -25.31 -45.76
N GLN A 225 -8.60 -25.95 -44.62
CA GLN A 225 -8.22 -27.34 -44.37
C GLN A 225 -8.94 -28.30 -45.32
N LYS A 226 -10.22 -28.06 -45.62
CA LYS A 226 -10.99 -28.84 -46.59
C LYS A 226 -10.39 -28.74 -47.99
N ILE A 227 -9.98 -27.54 -48.42
CA ILE A 227 -9.30 -27.33 -49.70
C ILE A 227 -7.97 -28.10 -49.73
N LYS A 228 -7.15 -27.99 -48.67
CA LYS A 228 -5.88 -28.72 -48.58
C LYS A 228 -6.06 -30.24 -48.68
N LEU A 229 -7.06 -30.79 -47.99
CA LEU A 229 -7.40 -32.22 -48.06
C LEU A 229 -7.83 -32.64 -49.47
N LEU A 230 -8.61 -31.83 -50.16
CA LEU A 230 -9.03 -32.09 -51.53
C LEU A 230 -7.85 -32.02 -52.52
N THR A 231 -6.90 -31.11 -52.31
CA THR A 231 -5.68 -31.02 -53.14
C THR A 231 -4.64 -32.10 -52.84
N CYS A 232 -4.73 -32.79 -51.70
CA CYS A 232 -3.87 -33.93 -51.34
C CYS A 232 -4.43 -35.28 -51.82
N GLN A 233 -5.57 -35.30 -52.54
CA GLN A 233 -6.15 -36.50 -53.17
C GLN A 233 -5.71 -36.68 -54.64
N ILE A 234 -4.53 -36.19 -55.01
CA ILE A 234 -3.87 -36.46 -56.31
C ILE A 234 -2.74 -37.45 -56.07
#